data_AF-A0A975VE26-F1
#
_entry.id   AF-A0A975VE26-F1
#
_cell.length_a   1.000
_cell.length_b   1.000
_cell.length_c   1.000
_cell.angle_alpha   90.00
_cell.angle_beta   90.00
_cell.angle_gamma   90.00
#
_symmetry.space_group_name_H-M   'P 1'
#
loop_
_entity.id
_entity.type
_entity.pdbx_description
1 polymer ?
#
loop_
_entity_poly.entity_id
_entity_poly.type
_entity_poly.pdbx_seq_one_letter_code
_entity_poly.pdbx_strand_id
1 'polypeptide(L)'
;MTDKSHTQASRAPRMVPPPSFPLIISPRGRHGNLMFQYMLAAQLQRRLGPRAVVHGPGMPEWGCAATPVPKQPTSPLVLDGHLFDLDEIAHCLRAGLCNAIVLRGWGMRVEYYPEIDECRALFKSDVQGQQVGDDEVLINVRAEDIESGRHPGYFPLPFDFYASVIRAEGKRPVFMGQLQPGPYVQALRQRFPLARYLPLGTPIEDFQTMRNAGCVVPSISSFAWLATWLSESAHTIHLPVAGLFDPRRERQNLMPVGDARYRYWSVDFPPMQERPGIHAATWAAAPRNVVGRSRDWAIGIARAGLTRRVVVKPGQPVGAPRAA
;
A
#
# COMPACT_ATOMS: atom_id res chain seq x y z
N MET A 1 70.41 -39.79 -0.13
CA MET A 1 69.88 -38.72 0.74
C MET A 1 69.02 -37.82 -0.11
N THR A 2 67.70 -38.04 -0.12
CA THR A 2 66.74 -37.14 -0.77
C THR A 2 65.58 -36.97 0.20
N ASP A 3 65.64 -35.86 0.91
CA ASP A 3 64.69 -35.44 1.92
C ASP A 3 63.46 -34.84 1.22
N LYS A 4 62.30 -35.47 1.41
CA LYS A 4 61.00 -35.00 0.89
C LYS A 4 60.27 -34.32 2.04
N SER A 5 60.52 -33.03 2.22
CA SER A 5 59.78 -32.17 3.12
C SER A 5 58.36 -31.95 2.58
N HIS A 6 57.38 -32.65 3.15
CA HIS A 6 55.96 -32.37 2.95
C HIS A 6 55.55 -31.13 3.75
N THR A 7 55.48 -29.99 3.08
CA THR A 7 54.89 -28.77 3.63
C THR A 7 53.36 -28.88 3.57
N GLN A 8 52.75 -29.27 4.68
CA GLN A 8 51.29 -29.22 4.88
C GLN A 8 50.87 -27.75 5.00
N ALA A 9 50.29 -27.20 3.93
CA ALA A 9 49.68 -25.88 3.96
C ALA A 9 48.47 -25.90 4.91
N SER A 10 48.64 -25.28 6.08
CA SER A 10 47.56 -25.02 7.05
C SER A 10 46.48 -24.19 6.36
N ARG A 11 45.34 -24.83 6.04
CA ARG A 11 44.15 -24.13 5.55
C ARG A 11 43.59 -23.31 6.70
N ALA A 12 43.65 -21.98 6.57
CA ALA A 12 42.99 -21.07 7.48
C ALA A 12 41.52 -21.50 7.69
N PRO A 13 41.02 -21.50 8.94
CA PRO A 13 39.65 -21.91 9.23
C PRO A 13 38.68 -21.07 8.39
N ARG A 14 37.81 -21.74 7.62
CA ARG A 14 36.69 -21.08 6.94
C ARG A 14 35.84 -20.42 8.01
N MET A 15 35.93 -19.10 8.14
CA MET A 15 34.95 -18.32 8.89
C MET A 15 33.57 -18.60 8.30
N VAL A 16 32.73 -19.32 9.05
CA VAL A 16 31.32 -19.45 8.73
C VAL A 16 30.72 -18.06 8.94
N PRO A 17 30.15 -17.42 7.91
CA PRO A 17 29.51 -16.12 8.10
C PRO A 17 28.42 -16.24 9.18
N PRO A 18 28.25 -15.21 10.02
CA PRO A 18 27.22 -15.25 11.05
C PRO A 18 25.85 -15.55 10.40
N PRO A 19 24.99 -16.34 11.06
CA PRO A 19 23.73 -16.76 10.45
C PRO A 19 22.90 -15.53 10.09
N SER A 20 22.47 -15.47 8.83
CA SER A 20 21.53 -14.46 8.35
C SER A 20 20.13 -14.72 8.90
N PHE A 21 19.30 -13.68 8.89
CA PHE A 21 17.89 -13.74 9.22
C PHE A 21 17.07 -13.64 7.92
N PRO A 22 16.52 -14.74 7.41
CA PRO A 22 15.69 -14.69 6.20
C PRO A 22 14.39 -13.91 6.47
N LEU A 23 14.13 -12.90 5.66
CA LEU A 23 12.85 -12.18 5.58
C LEU A 23 12.13 -12.62 4.29
N ILE A 24 11.22 -13.58 4.41
CA ILE A 24 10.61 -14.25 3.26
C ILE A 24 9.26 -13.61 2.95
N ILE A 25 9.15 -12.94 1.80
CA ILE A 25 7.89 -12.44 1.25
C ILE A 25 7.12 -13.62 0.68
N SER A 26 5.95 -13.89 1.26
CA SER A 26 4.95 -14.84 0.77
C SER A 26 3.82 -14.04 0.12
N PRO A 27 3.84 -13.88 -1.22
CA PRO A 27 2.97 -12.93 -1.89
C PRO A 27 1.50 -13.24 -1.68
N ARG A 28 0.70 -12.21 -1.36
CA ARG A 28 -0.76 -12.31 -1.29
C ARG A 28 -1.42 -11.14 -1.99
N GLY A 29 -2.31 -11.44 -2.93
CA GLY A 29 -3.06 -10.44 -3.70
C GLY A 29 -2.28 -9.93 -4.92
N ARG A 30 -2.51 -8.67 -5.31
CA ARG A 30 -1.99 -8.06 -6.55
C ARG A 30 -0.77 -7.18 -6.29
N HIS A 31 -0.19 -6.58 -7.34
CA HIS A 31 1.05 -5.78 -7.30
C HIS A 31 1.15 -4.78 -6.13
N GLY A 32 0.12 -3.98 -5.86
CA GLY A 32 0.16 -3.01 -4.73
C GLY A 32 0.40 -3.67 -3.37
N ASN A 33 -0.15 -4.87 -3.14
CA ASN A 33 0.08 -5.61 -1.91
C ASN A 33 1.52 -6.11 -1.79
N LEU A 34 2.12 -6.51 -2.90
CA LEU A 34 3.51 -6.93 -2.94
C LEU A 34 4.45 -5.76 -2.64
N MET A 35 4.16 -4.56 -3.17
CA MET A 35 4.90 -3.34 -2.83
C MET A 35 4.85 -3.04 -1.33
N PHE A 36 3.67 -3.16 -0.69
CA PHE A 36 3.58 -3.04 0.77
C PHE A 36 4.44 -4.06 1.52
N GLN A 37 4.47 -5.32 1.08
CA GLN A 37 5.33 -6.34 1.66
C GLN A 37 6.81 -6.00 1.52
N TYR A 38 7.23 -5.45 0.39
CA TYR A 38 8.60 -4.98 0.18
C TYR A 38 8.97 -3.80 1.09
N MET A 39 8.10 -2.80 1.25
CA MET A 39 8.36 -1.68 2.16
C MET A 39 8.43 -2.13 3.62
N LEU A 40 7.54 -3.05 4.04
CA LEU A 40 7.60 -3.65 5.38
C LEU A 40 8.87 -4.47 5.58
N ALA A 41 9.29 -5.24 4.57
CA ALA A 41 10.54 -6.00 4.59
C ALA A 41 11.76 -5.08 4.74
N ALA A 42 11.78 -3.96 4.00
CA ALA A 42 12.83 -2.95 4.10
C ALA A 42 12.90 -2.33 5.50
N GLN A 43 11.76 -2.04 6.13
CA GLN A 43 11.75 -1.55 7.50
C GLN A 43 12.28 -2.58 8.51
N LEU A 44 11.87 -3.84 8.38
CA LEU A 44 12.38 -4.93 9.23
C LEU A 44 13.88 -5.11 9.03
N GLN A 45 14.37 -5.03 7.79
CA GLN A 45 15.79 -5.09 7.47
C GLN A 45 16.56 -3.96 8.16
N ARG A 46 16.05 -2.72 8.14
CA ARG A 46 16.65 -1.59 8.89
C ARG A 46 16.76 -1.88 10.39
N ARG A 47 15.72 -2.44 11.00
CA ARG A 47 15.69 -2.76 12.45
C ARG A 47 16.58 -3.94 12.83
N LEU A 48 16.79 -4.89 11.94
CA LEU A 48 17.58 -6.10 12.16
C LEU A 48 19.04 -5.95 11.71
N GLY A 49 19.34 -4.93 10.92
CA GLY A 49 20.67 -4.65 10.38
C GLY A 49 21.07 -5.61 9.25
N PRO A 50 22.36 -5.66 8.88
CA PRO A 50 22.86 -6.32 7.67
C PRO A 50 22.71 -7.85 7.68
N ARG A 51 22.36 -8.45 8.82
CA ARG A 51 22.07 -9.88 8.91
C ARG A 51 20.73 -10.24 8.29
N ALA A 52 19.79 -9.30 8.18
CA ALA A 52 18.50 -9.55 7.55
C ALA A 52 18.59 -9.50 6.03
N VAL A 53 18.12 -10.57 5.38
CA VAL A 53 18.15 -10.72 3.92
C VAL A 53 16.72 -10.90 3.43
N VAL A 54 16.27 -10.03 2.52
CA VAL A 54 14.94 -10.11 1.93
C VAL A 54 14.93 -11.14 0.81
N HIS A 55 13.98 -12.07 0.87
CA HIS A 55 13.72 -13.09 -0.14
C HIS A 55 12.30 -12.94 -0.64
N GLY A 56 12.08 -12.85 -1.96
CA GLY A 56 10.77 -12.56 -2.51
C GLY A 56 10.73 -12.69 -4.04
N PRO A 57 9.52 -12.67 -4.62
CA PRO A 57 9.36 -12.68 -6.07
C PRO A 57 9.89 -11.37 -6.68
N GLY A 58 10.41 -11.43 -7.91
CA GLY A 58 10.79 -10.21 -8.62
C GLY A 58 9.58 -9.36 -8.97
N MET A 59 9.80 -8.05 -9.07
CA MET A 59 8.90 -7.09 -9.72
C MET A 59 9.71 -6.31 -10.76
N PRO A 60 9.95 -6.89 -11.94
CA PRO A 60 10.85 -6.32 -12.94
C PRO A 60 10.43 -4.91 -13.38
N GLU A 61 9.13 -4.63 -13.44
CA GLU A 61 8.58 -3.31 -13.75
C GLU A 61 8.93 -2.22 -12.73
N TRP A 62 9.40 -2.64 -11.54
CA TRP A 62 9.88 -1.79 -10.45
C TRP A 62 11.39 -1.91 -10.20
N GLY A 63 12.12 -2.62 -11.07
CA GLY A 63 13.55 -2.89 -10.91
C GLY A 63 13.89 -3.82 -9.74
N CYS A 64 12.90 -4.52 -9.16
CA CYS A 64 13.11 -5.44 -8.04
C CYS A 64 13.44 -6.84 -8.57
N ALA A 65 14.69 -7.29 -8.38
CA ALA A 65 15.10 -8.64 -8.74
C ALA A 65 14.50 -9.70 -7.81
N ALA A 66 14.15 -10.86 -8.36
CA ALA A 66 13.77 -12.01 -7.56
C ALA A 66 14.96 -12.50 -6.73
N THR A 67 14.72 -12.82 -5.46
CA THR A 67 15.75 -13.40 -4.59
C THR A 67 15.29 -14.79 -4.14
N PRO A 68 16.03 -15.87 -4.47
CA PRO A 68 15.65 -17.23 -4.15
C PRO A 68 15.41 -17.41 -2.65
N VAL A 69 14.32 -18.09 -2.30
CA VAL A 69 14.01 -18.42 -0.90
C VAL A 69 14.97 -19.53 -0.43
N PRO A 70 15.61 -19.40 0.74
CA PRO A 70 16.46 -20.47 1.28
C PRO A 70 15.61 -21.71 1.62
N LYS A 71 16.26 -22.81 1.99
CA LYS A 71 15.56 -23.98 2.54
C LYS A 71 14.60 -23.54 3.65
N GLN A 72 13.44 -24.19 3.70
CA GLN A 72 12.34 -23.80 4.57
C GLN A 72 12.83 -23.64 6.03
N PRO A 73 12.62 -22.47 6.65
CA PRO A 73 13.05 -22.24 8.02
C PRO A 73 12.32 -23.17 8.98
N THR A 74 13.01 -23.64 10.02
CA THR A 74 12.46 -24.60 10.98
C THR A 74 11.52 -23.97 12.02
N SER A 75 11.69 -22.68 12.34
CA SER A 75 10.85 -21.95 13.30
C SER A 75 10.64 -20.50 12.84
N PRO A 76 9.88 -20.26 11.75
CA PRO A 76 9.61 -18.91 11.28
C PRO A 76 8.52 -18.21 12.10
N LEU A 77 8.70 -16.92 12.32
CA LEU A 77 7.61 -16.04 12.76
C LEU A 77 6.79 -15.61 11.53
N VAL A 78 5.53 -16.02 11.47
CA VAL A 78 4.62 -15.67 10.36
C VAL A 78 3.86 -14.39 10.69
N LEU A 79 4.06 -13.35 9.90
CA LEU A 79 3.37 -12.08 10.04
C LEU A 79 2.19 -12.05 9.06
N ASP A 80 0.95 -12.09 9.56
CA ASP A 80 -0.28 -12.03 8.76
C ASP A 80 -1.13 -10.78 9.11
N GLY A 81 -1.91 -10.29 8.15
CA GLY A 81 -2.73 -9.09 8.31
C GLY A 81 -1.95 -7.76 8.26
N HIS A 82 -2.22 -6.85 9.21
CA HIS A 82 -1.80 -5.44 9.13
C HIS A 82 -1.15 -4.86 10.39
N LEU A 83 -1.21 -5.55 11.52
CA LEU A 83 -0.79 -5.02 12.82
C LEU A 83 0.36 -5.87 13.37
N PHE A 84 1.50 -5.22 13.58
CA PHE A 84 2.75 -5.87 13.99
C PHE A 84 3.47 -5.02 15.05
N ASP A 85 4.01 -5.67 16.07
CA ASP A 85 5.01 -5.02 16.92
C ASP A 85 6.39 -5.28 16.34
N LEU A 86 6.89 -4.33 15.54
CA LEU A 86 8.16 -4.50 14.81
C LEU A 86 9.36 -4.58 15.76
N ASP A 87 9.27 -4.04 16.98
CA ASP A 87 10.33 -4.11 17.98
C ASP A 87 10.35 -5.47 18.67
N GLU A 88 9.18 -6.00 19.04
CA GLU A 88 9.04 -7.36 19.55
C GLU A 88 9.50 -8.40 18.52
N ILE A 89 9.09 -8.25 17.26
CA ILE A 89 9.53 -9.11 16.16
C ILE A 89 11.06 -9.09 16.04
N ALA A 90 11.67 -7.91 16.04
CA ALA A 90 13.11 -7.79 15.94
C ALA A 90 13.83 -8.36 17.17
N HIS A 91 13.25 -8.22 18.37
CA HIS A 91 13.73 -8.85 19.59
C HIS A 91 13.71 -10.38 19.49
N CYS A 92 12.59 -10.97 19.04
CA CYS A 92 12.45 -12.42 18.88
C CYS A 92 13.52 -13.03 17.97
N LEU A 93 13.88 -12.36 16.88
CA LEU A 93 14.95 -12.83 15.98
C LEU A 93 16.33 -12.73 16.63
N ARG A 94 16.61 -11.60 17.28
CA ARG A 94 17.92 -11.39 17.94
C ARG A 94 18.14 -12.33 19.12
N ALA A 95 17.08 -12.65 19.86
CA ALA A 95 17.10 -13.57 20.98
C ALA A 95 17.09 -15.05 20.54
N GLY A 96 16.99 -15.35 19.25
CA GLY A 96 16.98 -16.72 18.72
C GLY A 96 15.67 -17.47 18.99
N LEU A 97 14.59 -16.78 19.36
CA LEU A 97 13.26 -17.38 19.58
C LEU A 97 12.61 -17.84 18.26
N CYS A 98 13.03 -17.25 17.15
CA CYS A 98 12.71 -17.68 15.80
C CYS A 98 13.91 -17.44 14.89
N ASN A 99 13.96 -18.15 13.77
CA ASN A 99 15.11 -18.12 12.86
C ASN A 99 14.83 -17.47 11.50
N ALA A 100 13.60 -17.04 11.25
CA ALA A 100 13.19 -16.34 10.04
C ALA A 100 11.88 -15.57 10.29
N ILE A 101 11.57 -14.65 9.38
CA ILE A 101 10.26 -14.01 9.26
C ILE A 101 9.63 -14.45 7.95
N VAL A 102 8.34 -14.80 7.97
CA VAL A 102 7.53 -15.00 6.77
C VAL A 102 6.47 -13.90 6.71
N LEU A 103 6.62 -12.99 5.76
CA LEU A 103 5.70 -11.88 5.50
C LEU A 103 4.56 -12.35 4.61
N ARG A 104 3.39 -12.53 5.22
CA ARG A 104 2.15 -12.95 4.57
C ARG A 104 1.10 -11.84 4.57
N GLY A 105 1.14 -10.98 5.59
CA GLY A 105 0.36 -9.75 5.69
C GLY A 105 0.99 -8.60 4.90
N TRP A 106 0.24 -7.52 4.76
CA TRP A 106 0.65 -6.33 4.01
C TRP A 106 1.18 -5.21 4.92
N GLY A 107 0.78 -5.18 6.19
CA GLY A 107 1.27 -4.14 7.12
C GLY A 107 0.88 -2.72 6.69
N MET A 108 -0.31 -2.53 6.10
CA MET A 108 -0.85 -1.27 5.57
C MET A 108 -0.96 -0.15 6.63
N ARG A 109 0.18 0.35 7.09
CA ARG A 109 0.34 1.37 8.12
C ARG A 109 1.53 2.24 7.75
N VAL A 110 1.27 3.52 7.51
CA VAL A 110 2.30 4.45 7.03
C VAL A 110 3.48 4.55 8.01
N GLU A 111 3.22 4.39 9.30
CA GLU A 111 4.25 4.38 10.36
C GLU A 111 5.14 3.12 10.36
N TYR A 112 4.81 2.09 9.59
CA TYR A 112 5.64 0.88 9.45
C TYR A 112 6.66 0.98 8.32
N TYR A 113 6.60 2.01 7.49
CA TYR A 113 7.50 2.10 6.35
C TYR A 113 8.74 2.92 6.69
N PRO A 114 9.83 2.70 5.93
CA PRO A 114 10.94 3.65 5.92
C PRO A 114 10.49 5.05 5.50
N GLU A 115 11.42 6.00 5.58
CA GLU A 115 11.21 7.33 5.02
C GLU A 115 10.83 7.26 3.55
N ILE A 116 10.00 8.21 3.10
CA ILE A 116 9.40 8.19 1.76
C ILE A 116 10.44 8.09 0.64
N ASP A 117 11.59 8.74 0.77
CA ASP A 117 12.67 8.71 -0.23
C ASP A 117 13.31 7.33 -0.35
N GLU A 118 13.42 6.61 0.75
CA GLU A 118 13.89 5.22 0.74
C GLU A 118 12.85 4.31 0.07
N CYS A 119 11.57 4.52 0.34
CA CYS A 119 10.50 3.79 -0.34
C CYS A 119 10.49 4.09 -1.85
N ARG A 120 10.70 5.34 -2.27
CA ARG A 120 10.84 5.71 -3.70
C ARG A 120 12.02 4.99 -4.35
N ALA A 121 13.14 4.87 -3.63
CA ALA A 121 14.33 4.18 -4.12
C ALA A 121 14.11 2.67 -4.34
N LEU A 122 13.15 2.05 -3.63
CA LEU A 122 12.76 0.65 -3.85
C LEU A 122 11.99 0.44 -5.16
N PHE A 123 11.28 1.45 -5.64
CA PHE A 123 10.34 1.31 -6.76
C PHE A 123 10.70 2.26 -7.90
N LYS A 124 11.68 1.86 -8.72
CA LYS A 124 12.13 2.61 -9.89
C LYS A 124 11.55 2.01 -11.15
N SER A 125 11.11 2.85 -12.07
CA SER A 125 10.54 2.39 -13.33
C SER A 125 10.67 3.49 -14.38
N ASP A 126 11.00 3.09 -15.60
CA ASP A 126 11.15 4.02 -16.73
C ASP A 126 9.82 4.23 -17.50
N VAL A 127 8.76 3.52 -17.09
CA VAL A 127 7.41 3.68 -17.63
C VAL A 127 6.89 5.07 -17.27
N GLN A 128 6.48 5.85 -18.27
CA GLN A 128 6.07 7.25 -18.08
C GLN A 128 4.61 7.39 -17.62
N GLY A 129 3.74 6.44 -17.97
CA GLY A 129 2.30 6.59 -17.83
C GLY A 129 1.72 7.61 -18.83
N GLN A 130 0.45 7.96 -18.64
CA GLN A 130 -0.27 8.93 -19.45
C GLN A 130 -0.05 10.35 -18.92
N GLN A 131 -0.01 11.33 -19.83
CA GLN A 131 0.22 12.73 -19.46
C GLN A 131 -1.03 13.40 -18.86
N VAL A 132 -0.80 14.19 -17.82
CA VAL A 132 -1.78 15.03 -17.14
C VAL A 132 -1.21 16.43 -17.05
N GLY A 133 -1.95 17.43 -17.53
CA GLY A 133 -1.52 18.82 -17.57
C GLY A 133 -1.52 19.49 -16.20
N ASP A 134 -0.77 20.58 -16.08
CA ASP A 134 -0.65 21.36 -14.82
C ASP A 134 -1.98 22.02 -14.40
N ASP A 135 -2.86 22.30 -15.36
CA ASP A 135 -4.19 22.86 -15.16
C ASP A 135 -5.29 21.78 -14.96
N GLU A 136 -4.88 20.53 -14.82
CA GLU A 136 -5.76 19.37 -14.63
C GLU A 136 -5.67 18.81 -13.21
N VAL A 137 -6.76 18.20 -12.76
CA VAL A 137 -6.80 17.35 -11.56
C VAL A 137 -7.09 15.91 -11.98
N LEU A 138 -6.15 15.01 -11.70
CA LEU A 138 -6.31 13.59 -11.99
C LEU A 138 -7.15 12.91 -10.91
N ILE A 139 -8.25 12.28 -11.29
CA ILE A 139 -9.19 11.62 -10.40
C ILE A 139 -9.21 10.13 -10.73
N ASN A 140 -8.67 9.32 -9.83
CA ASN A 140 -8.74 7.88 -9.96
C ASN A 140 -10.12 7.36 -9.54
N VAL A 141 -10.71 6.49 -10.35
CA VAL A 141 -12.01 5.86 -10.13
C VAL A 141 -11.83 4.35 -9.93
N ARG A 142 -12.47 3.83 -8.88
CA ARG A 142 -12.62 2.39 -8.60
C ARG A 142 -14.11 2.08 -8.66
N ALA A 143 -14.51 1.22 -9.58
CA ALA A 143 -15.92 0.96 -9.93
C ALA A 143 -16.18 -0.53 -10.26
N GLU A 144 -15.17 -1.41 -10.14
CA GLU A 144 -15.32 -2.84 -10.42
C GLU A 144 -16.01 -3.56 -9.24
N ASP A 145 -15.27 -4.39 -8.52
CA ASP A 145 -15.74 -5.26 -7.45
C ASP A 145 -16.38 -4.50 -6.27
N ILE A 146 -16.00 -3.24 -6.09
CA ILE A 146 -16.45 -2.42 -4.97
C ILE A 146 -17.90 -1.93 -5.11
N GLU A 147 -18.46 -1.92 -6.34
CA GLU A 147 -19.85 -1.52 -6.57
C GLU A 147 -20.85 -2.47 -5.90
N SER A 148 -20.47 -3.73 -5.71
CA SER A 148 -21.29 -4.73 -5.02
C SER A 148 -21.53 -4.41 -3.54
N GLY A 149 -20.73 -3.50 -2.96
CA GLY A 149 -20.82 -3.14 -1.55
C GLY A 149 -20.36 -4.22 -0.57
N ARG A 150 -19.87 -5.37 -1.06
CA ARG A 150 -19.52 -6.53 -0.24
C ARG A 150 -18.22 -6.38 0.54
N HIS A 151 -17.34 -5.46 0.13
CA HIS A 151 -16.06 -5.28 0.79
C HIS A 151 -16.16 -4.28 1.96
N PRO A 152 -15.72 -4.63 3.19
CA PRO A 152 -15.81 -3.75 4.37
C PRO A 152 -15.10 -2.40 4.19
N GLY A 153 -13.86 -2.42 3.70
CA GLY A 153 -13.04 -1.22 3.52
C GLY A 153 -13.26 -0.44 2.21
N TYR A 154 -14.12 -0.89 1.29
CA TYR A 154 -14.20 -0.32 -0.07
C TYR A 154 -15.64 -0.03 -0.47
N PHE A 155 -15.85 1.16 -1.03
CA PHE A 155 -17.10 1.58 -1.65
C PHE A 155 -16.80 2.71 -2.64
N PRO A 156 -17.57 2.89 -3.73
CA PRO A 156 -17.40 4.02 -4.63
C PRO A 156 -17.47 5.35 -3.87
N LEU A 157 -16.78 6.38 -4.38
CA LEU A 157 -16.87 7.73 -3.82
C LEU A 157 -18.06 8.46 -4.44
N PRO A 158 -18.73 9.35 -3.69
CA PRO A 158 -19.85 10.11 -4.22
C PRO A 158 -19.38 11.18 -5.21
N PHE A 159 -20.22 11.53 -6.18
CA PHE A 159 -19.83 12.52 -7.20
C PHE A 159 -19.64 13.92 -6.61
N ASP A 160 -20.33 14.25 -5.53
CA ASP A 160 -20.14 15.53 -4.82
C ASP A 160 -18.75 15.66 -4.19
N PHE A 161 -18.07 14.55 -3.91
CA PHE A 161 -16.66 14.60 -3.48
C PHE A 161 -15.77 15.08 -4.62
N TYR A 162 -15.89 14.48 -5.80
CA TYR A 162 -15.15 14.93 -6.98
C TYR A 162 -15.49 16.38 -7.33
N ALA A 163 -16.79 16.75 -7.34
CA ALA A 163 -17.22 18.12 -7.63
C ALA A 163 -16.64 19.13 -6.63
N SER A 164 -16.55 18.77 -5.35
CA SER A 164 -15.97 19.64 -4.32
C SER A 164 -14.48 19.84 -4.49
N VAL A 165 -13.74 18.78 -4.86
CA VAL A 165 -12.31 18.90 -5.17
C VAL A 165 -12.08 19.74 -6.42
N ILE A 166 -12.81 19.45 -7.51
CA ILE A 166 -12.71 20.20 -8.79
C ILE A 166 -12.94 21.69 -8.55
N ARG A 167 -13.98 22.04 -7.77
CA ARG A 167 -14.28 23.43 -7.41
C ARG A 167 -13.21 24.06 -6.53
N ALA A 168 -12.64 23.33 -5.57
CA ALA A 168 -11.60 23.85 -4.68
C ALA A 168 -10.30 24.16 -5.43
N GLU A 169 -9.94 23.32 -6.40
CA GLU A 169 -8.71 23.48 -7.18
C GLU A 169 -8.90 24.42 -8.38
N GLY A 170 -10.13 24.58 -8.89
CA GLY A 170 -10.41 25.36 -10.11
C GLY A 170 -9.80 24.74 -11.38
N LYS A 171 -9.40 23.46 -11.32
CA LYS A 171 -8.72 22.72 -12.40
C LYS A 171 -9.70 21.87 -13.22
N ARG A 172 -9.30 21.52 -14.44
CA ARG A 172 -10.08 20.64 -15.33
C ARG A 172 -10.01 19.18 -14.86
N PRO A 173 -11.14 18.47 -14.70
CA PRO A 173 -11.10 17.08 -14.25
C PRO A 173 -10.63 16.11 -15.34
N VAL A 174 -9.74 15.21 -14.96
CA VAL A 174 -9.31 14.06 -15.75
C VAL A 174 -9.61 12.79 -14.96
N PHE A 175 -10.54 11.97 -15.44
CA PHE A 175 -10.85 10.69 -14.80
C PHE A 175 -10.01 9.56 -15.38
N MET A 176 -9.54 8.66 -14.52
CA MET A 176 -8.80 7.46 -14.91
C MET A 176 -9.14 6.25 -14.03
N GLY A 177 -8.66 5.06 -14.42
CA GLY A 177 -8.82 3.83 -13.66
C GLY A 177 -9.96 2.96 -14.19
N GLN A 178 -10.84 2.48 -13.31
CA GLN A 178 -11.90 1.53 -13.67
C GLN A 178 -13.09 2.25 -14.29
N LEU A 179 -12.97 2.56 -15.58
CA LEU A 179 -13.94 3.32 -16.35
C LEU A 179 -14.70 2.46 -17.39
N GLN A 180 -14.78 1.16 -17.15
CA GLN A 180 -15.56 0.25 -17.99
C GLN A 180 -17.06 0.67 -17.99
N PRO A 181 -17.80 0.44 -19.09
CA PRO A 181 -19.21 0.74 -19.15
C PRO A 181 -20.00 0.05 -18.01
N GLY A 182 -20.73 0.85 -17.23
CA GLY A 182 -21.57 0.39 -16.13
C GLY A 182 -22.39 1.56 -15.55
N PRO A 183 -23.42 1.30 -14.73
CA PRO A 183 -24.34 2.34 -14.27
C PRO A 183 -23.64 3.50 -13.55
N TYR A 184 -22.65 3.22 -12.70
CA TYR A 184 -21.91 4.25 -11.98
C TYR A 184 -21.06 5.11 -12.93
N VAL A 185 -20.33 4.49 -13.88
CA VAL A 185 -19.50 5.21 -14.86
C VAL A 185 -20.35 6.01 -15.84
N GLN A 186 -21.52 5.50 -16.24
CA GLN A 186 -22.48 6.25 -17.05
C GLN A 186 -22.97 7.50 -16.31
N ALA A 187 -23.37 7.36 -15.05
CA ALA A 187 -23.79 8.49 -14.22
C ALA A 187 -22.65 9.49 -13.96
N LEU A 188 -21.42 9.00 -13.80
CA LEU A 188 -20.22 9.84 -13.69
C LEU A 188 -20.02 10.69 -14.95
N ARG A 189 -20.11 10.06 -16.14
CA ARG A 189 -19.99 10.76 -17.43
C ARG A 189 -21.11 11.77 -17.66
N GLN A 190 -22.33 11.48 -17.23
CA GLN A 190 -23.44 12.43 -17.26
C GLN A 190 -23.20 13.62 -16.32
N ARG A 191 -22.63 13.38 -15.14
CA ARG A 191 -22.34 14.43 -14.15
C ARG A 191 -21.18 15.33 -14.56
N PHE A 192 -20.17 14.78 -15.24
CA PHE A 192 -18.97 15.49 -15.68
C PHE A 192 -18.73 15.33 -17.19
N PRO A 193 -19.62 15.88 -18.05
CA PRO A 193 -19.57 15.64 -19.50
C PRO A 193 -18.38 16.31 -20.18
N LEU A 194 -17.84 17.37 -19.59
CA LEU A 194 -16.69 18.13 -20.10
C LEU A 194 -15.33 17.61 -19.57
N ALA A 195 -15.34 16.57 -18.74
CA ALA A 195 -14.12 15.98 -18.22
C ALA A 195 -13.39 15.16 -19.29
N ARG A 196 -12.07 15.06 -19.16
CA ARG A 196 -11.27 14.12 -19.95
C ARG A 196 -11.32 12.75 -19.28
N TYR A 197 -11.43 11.69 -20.06
CA TYR A 197 -11.44 10.31 -19.56
C TYR A 197 -10.30 9.55 -20.21
N LEU A 198 -9.33 9.12 -19.41
CA LEU A 198 -8.19 8.36 -19.90
C LEU A 198 -8.63 6.93 -20.28
N PRO A 199 -8.08 6.36 -21.37
CA PRO A 199 -8.19 4.92 -21.61
C PRO A 199 -7.51 4.15 -20.47
N LEU A 200 -7.96 2.92 -20.24
CA LEU A 200 -7.33 2.02 -19.27
C LEU A 200 -5.92 1.65 -19.76
N GLY A 201 -4.90 1.93 -18.94
CA GLY A 201 -3.54 1.46 -19.18
C GLY A 201 -3.27 0.09 -18.58
N THR A 202 -2.05 -0.40 -18.74
CA THR A 202 -1.52 -1.48 -17.90
C THR A 202 -1.41 -1.01 -16.44
N PRO A 203 -1.34 -1.92 -15.46
CA PRO A 203 -1.18 -1.52 -14.06
C PRO A 203 0.00 -0.57 -13.82
N ILE A 204 1.17 -0.83 -14.42
CA ILE A 204 2.34 0.05 -14.25
C ILE A 204 2.13 1.43 -14.88
N GLU A 205 1.49 1.52 -16.05
CA GLU A 205 1.16 2.81 -16.68
C GLU A 205 0.16 3.60 -15.85
N ASP A 206 -0.89 2.95 -15.34
CA ASP A 206 -1.87 3.60 -14.46
C ASP A 206 -1.22 4.08 -13.15
N PHE A 207 -0.31 3.27 -12.58
CA PHE A 207 0.45 3.68 -11.40
C PHE A 207 1.28 4.93 -11.71
N GLN A 208 2.01 4.94 -12.82
CA GLN A 208 2.89 6.05 -13.19
C GLN A 208 2.10 7.30 -13.57
N THR A 209 0.94 7.15 -14.21
CA THR A 209 0.01 8.25 -14.46
C THR A 209 -0.37 8.96 -13.16
N MET A 210 -0.73 8.20 -12.11
CA MET A 210 -1.03 8.76 -10.79
C MET A 210 0.21 9.32 -10.09
N ARG A 211 1.35 8.63 -10.19
CA ARG A 211 2.62 9.03 -9.56
C ARG A 211 3.17 10.32 -10.15
N ASN A 212 2.92 10.60 -11.42
CA ASN A 212 3.47 11.75 -12.14
C ASN A 212 2.53 12.97 -12.17
N ALA A 213 1.27 12.84 -11.75
CA ALA A 213 0.32 13.95 -11.73
C ALA A 213 0.64 14.96 -10.60
N GLY A 214 0.58 16.26 -10.92
CA GLY A 214 0.80 17.35 -9.96
C GLY A 214 -0.33 17.51 -8.93
N CYS A 215 -1.58 17.32 -9.36
CA CYS A 215 -2.77 17.36 -8.51
C CYS A 215 -3.60 16.10 -8.70
N VAL A 216 -3.80 15.32 -7.63
CA VAL A 216 -4.38 13.97 -7.74
C VAL A 216 -5.37 13.64 -6.63
N VAL A 217 -6.38 12.86 -6.98
CA VAL A 217 -7.42 12.33 -6.10
C VAL A 217 -7.41 10.80 -6.19
N PRO A 218 -6.81 10.09 -5.23
CA PRO A 218 -6.87 8.63 -5.20
C PRO A 218 -8.29 8.15 -4.85
N SER A 219 -8.75 7.08 -5.50
CA SER A 219 -9.93 6.33 -5.05
C SER A 219 -9.64 5.59 -3.74
N ILE A 220 -10.66 4.98 -3.13
CA ILE A 220 -10.45 4.00 -2.04
C ILE A 220 -9.77 2.76 -2.61
N SER A 221 -8.45 2.82 -2.66
CA SER A 221 -7.58 1.82 -3.29
C SER A 221 -6.18 1.91 -2.70
N SER A 222 -5.70 0.79 -2.17
CA SER A 222 -4.34 0.69 -1.64
C SER A 222 -3.28 0.93 -2.74
N PHE A 223 -3.61 0.56 -3.98
CA PHE A 223 -2.78 0.80 -5.16
C PHE A 223 -2.72 2.29 -5.54
N ALA A 224 -3.87 2.98 -5.58
CA ALA A 224 -3.90 4.41 -5.87
C ALA A 224 -3.24 5.23 -4.74
N TRP A 225 -3.40 4.79 -3.49
CA TRP A 225 -2.69 5.38 -2.36
C TRP A 225 -1.17 5.26 -2.52
N LEU A 226 -0.65 4.08 -2.86
CA LEU A 226 0.79 3.89 -3.07
C LEU A 226 1.34 4.79 -4.17
N ALA A 227 0.64 4.85 -5.31
CA ALA A 227 1.06 5.66 -6.44
C ALA A 227 1.17 7.15 -6.08
N THR A 228 0.17 7.67 -5.38
CA THR A 228 0.15 9.08 -4.95
C THR A 228 1.11 9.35 -3.80
N TRP A 229 1.25 8.44 -2.83
CA TRP A 229 2.19 8.59 -1.72
C TRP A 229 3.63 8.62 -2.21
N LEU A 230 4.01 7.72 -3.13
CA LEU A 230 5.35 7.67 -3.72
C LEU A 230 5.60 8.71 -4.82
N SER A 231 4.62 9.54 -5.16
CA SER A 231 4.75 10.60 -6.16
C SER A 231 5.86 11.58 -5.76
N GLU A 232 6.68 12.02 -6.71
CA GLU A 232 7.59 13.16 -6.53
C GLU A 232 7.04 14.44 -7.16
N SER A 233 6.17 14.30 -8.17
CA SER A 233 5.57 15.41 -8.91
C SER A 233 4.34 16.01 -8.23
N ALA A 234 3.64 15.24 -7.40
CA ALA A 234 2.41 15.71 -6.76
C ALA A 234 2.74 16.83 -5.76
N HIS A 235 2.14 17.99 -5.97
CA HIS A 235 2.14 19.09 -5.02
C HIS A 235 0.85 19.08 -4.16
N THR A 236 -0.24 18.48 -4.67
CA THR A 236 -1.51 18.36 -3.95
C THR A 236 -2.12 16.96 -4.13
N ILE A 237 -2.48 16.31 -3.01
CA ILE A 237 -3.15 15.00 -2.98
C ILE A 237 -4.43 15.11 -2.15
N HIS A 238 -5.60 14.95 -2.77
CA HIS A 238 -6.90 15.00 -2.08
C HIS A 238 -7.31 13.61 -1.61
N LEU A 239 -7.07 13.31 -0.33
CA LEU A 239 -7.36 12.01 0.24
C LEU A 239 -8.77 11.99 0.88
N PRO A 240 -9.69 11.14 0.41
CA PRO A 240 -10.96 10.91 1.09
C PRO A 240 -10.73 10.06 2.35
N VAL A 241 -11.10 10.58 3.52
CA VAL A 241 -11.02 9.85 4.79
C VAL A 241 -12.29 9.04 4.96
N ALA A 242 -12.30 7.87 4.32
CA ALA A 242 -13.37 6.88 4.32
C ALA A 242 -12.82 5.47 4.06
N GLY A 243 -13.58 4.43 4.39
CA GLY A 243 -13.21 3.04 4.10
C GLY A 243 -11.79 2.70 4.59
N LEU A 244 -10.95 2.19 3.68
CA LEU A 244 -9.54 1.85 3.90
C LEU A 244 -8.71 3.01 4.49
N PHE A 245 -9.08 4.27 4.21
CA PHE A 245 -8.35 5.45 4.67
C PHE A 245 -8.92 6.04 5.96
N ASP A 246 -9.96 5.43 6.55
CA ASP A 246 -10.45 5.79 7.89
C ASP A 246 -9.83 4.86 8.96
N PRO A 247 -8.76 5.29 9.65
CA PRO A 247 -8.04 4.46 10.61
C PRO A 247 -8.86 4.16 11.88
N ARG A 248 -10.03 4.79 12.06
CA ARG A 248 -10.94 4.47 13.17
C ARG A 248 -11.72 3.20 12.93
N ARG A 249 -11.96 2.84 11.67
CA ARG A 249 -12.80 1.68 11.31
C ARG A 249 -11.98 0.42 11.10
N GLU A 250 -10.74 0.60 10.67
CA GLU A 250 -9.92 -0.50 10.21
C GLU A 250 -8.68 -0.76 11.08
N ARG A 251 -7.95 -1.83 10.74
CA ARG A 251 -6.62 -2.14 11.28
C ARG A 251 -5.50 -1.46 10.50
N GLN A 252 -5.81 -0.86 9.36
CA GLN A 252 -4.86 -0.11 8.54
C GLN A 252 -4.76 1.35 9.01
N ASN A 253 -3.64 2.00 8.68
CA ASN A 253 -3.46 3.42 8.87
C ASN A 253 -2.68 4.01 7.69
N LEU A 254 -3.39 4.43 6.66
CA LEU A 254 -2.79 5.01 5.45
C LEU A 254 -2.95 6.54 5.41
N MET A 255 -2.96 7.20 6.57
CA MET A 255 -3.04 8.66 6.66
C MET A 255 -1.64 9.27 6.88
N PRO A 256 -0.96 9.80 5.84
CA PRO A 256 0.36 10.41 5.98
C PRO A 256 0.25 11.83 6.54
N VAL A 257 -0.19 11.96 7.80
CA VAL A 257 -0.45 13.26 8.44
C VAL A 257 0.79 14.16 8.59
N GLY A 258 1.98 13.59 8.41
CA GLY A 258 3.26 14.30 8.32
C GLY A 258 3.49 14.99 6.97
N ASP A 259 2.77 14.60 5.92
CA ASP A 259 3.01 15.02 4.54
C ASP A 259 2.16 16.23 4.16
N ALA A 260 2.82 17.35 3.84
CA ALA A 260 2.17 18.62 3.54
C ALA A 260 1.39 18.64 2.21
N ARG A 261 1.62 17.66 1.32
CA ARG A 261 0.90 17.54 0.04
C ARG A 261 -0.56 17.15 0.23
N TYR A 262 -0.88 16.52 1.36
CA TYR A 262 -2.21 15.95 1.58
C TYR A 262 -3.25 17.01 1.98
N ARG A 263 -4.43 16.88 1.39
CA ARG A 263 -5.67 17.60 1.73
C ARG A 263 -6.72 16.55 2.07
N TYR A 264 -7.29 16.62 3.27
CA TYR A 264 -8.18 15.58 3.79
C TYR A 264 -9.64 15.97 3.62
N TRP A 265 -10.46 15.00 3.23
CA TRP A 265 -11.89 15.20 3.00
C TRP A 265 -12.69 14.16 3.77
N SER A 266 -13.63 14.62 4.59
CA SER A 266 -14.56 13.72 5.26
C SER A 266 -15.60 13.24 4.26
N VAL A 267 -15.69 11.93 4.05
CA VAL A 267 -16.66 11.30 3.15
C VAL A 267 -17.38 10.19 3.90
N ASP A 268 -18.70 10.25 3.94
CA ASP A 268 -19.51 9.25 4.62
C ASP A 268 -19.83 8.09 3.69
N PHE A 269 -19.56 6.88 4.17
CA PHE A 269 -19.98 5.64 3.52
C PHE A 269 -21.19 5.03 4.22
N PRO A 270 -22.10 4.38 3.47
CA PRO A 270 -23.20 3.65 4.07
C PRO A 270 -22.67 2.58 5.03
N PRO A 271 -23.43 2.27 6.11
CA PRO A 271 -23.17 1.12 6.96
C PRO A 271 -23.04 -0.16 6.13
N MET A 272 -22.11 -1.03 6.53
CA MET A 272 -21.77 -2.24 5.77
C MET A 272 -22.98 -3.15 5.53
N GLN A 273 -23.91 -3.21 6.49
CA GLN A 273 -25.13 -4.04 6.38
C GLN A 273 -26.08 -3.55 5.27
N GLU A 274 -26.02 -2.26 4.93
CA GLU A 274 -26.92 -1.64 3.94
C GLU A 274 -26.36 -1.72 2.52
N ARG A 275 -25.03 -1.77 2.37
CA ARG A 275 -24.34 -1.68 1.07
C ARG A 275 -24.81 -2.69 0.01
N PRO A 276 -25.06 -3.97 0.33
CA PRO A 276 -25.49 -4.94 -0.69
C PRO A 276 -26.81 -4.59 -1.38
N GLY A 277 -27.67 -3.79 -0.75
CA GLY A 277 -28.95 -3.33 -1.31
C GLY A 277 -28.86 -1.98 -2.00
N ILE A 278 -27.70 -1.31 -1.97
CA ILE A 278 -27.53 0.03 -2.50
C ILE A 278 -27.04 -0.04 -3.95
N HIS A 279 -27.80 0.56 -4.87
CA HIS A 279 -27.34 0.77 -6.23
C HIS A 279 -26.28 1.89 -6.26
N ALA A 280 -25.03 1.54 -6.55
CA ALA A 280 -23.87 2.44 -6.44
C ALA A 280 -24.04 3.77 -7.19
N ALA A 281 -24.56 3.74 -8.41
CA ALA A 281 -24.79 4.96 -9.21
C ALA A 281 -25.78 5.92 -8.53
N THR A 282 -26.88 5.38 -8.00
CA THR A 282 -27.92 6.16 -7.33
C THR A 282 -27.39 6.76 -6.04
N TRP A 283 -26.62 5.98 -5.28
CA TRP A 283 -26.00 6.46 -4.05
C TRP A 283 -24.95 7.54 -4.27
N ALA A 284 -24.15 7.41 -5.34
CA ALA A 284 -23.08 8.35 -5.67
C ALA A 284 -23.62 9.66 -6.23
N ALA A 285 -24.77 9.63 -6.90
CA ALA A 285 -25.46 10.81 -7.44
C ALA A 285 -26.29 11.57 -6.39
N ALA A 286 -26.63 10.93 -5.27
CA ALA A 286 -27.38 11.58 -4.19
C ALA A 286 -26.54 12.72 -3.55
N PRO A 287 -27.15 13.86 -3.20
CA PRO A 287 -26.44 14.96 -2.55
C PRO A 287 -25.71 14.50 -1.28
N ARG A 288 -24.43 14.86 -1.13
CA ARG A 288 -23.62 14.55 0.05
C ARG A 288 -22.96 15.79 0.62
N ASN A 289 -22.93 15.86 1.95
CA ASN A 289 -22.09 16.83 2.63
C ASN A 289 -20.64 16.34 2.61
N VAL A 290 -19.83 16.91 1.73
CA VAL A 290 -18.39 16.64 1.66
C VAL A 290 -17.66 17.84 2.21
N VAL A 291 -16.88 17.62 3.27
CA VAL A 291 -16.22 18.70 4.02
C VAL A 291 -14.72 18.52 3.95
N GLY A 292 -14.02 19.55 3.45
CA GLY A 292 -12.57 19.67 3.56
C GLY A 292 -12.18 19.85 5.03
N ARG A 293 -11.14 19.15 5.49
CA ARG A 293 -10.74 19.10 6.89
C ARG A 293 -9.34 19.64 7.10
N SER A 294 -9.12 20.23 8.27
CA SER A 294 -7.80 20.70 8.69
C SER A 294 -6.84 19.53 8.94
N ARG A 295 -5.54 19.85 8.93
CA ARG A 295 -4.49 18.88 9.28
C ARG A 295 -4.62 18.39 10.72
N ASP A 296 -4.97 19.27 11.66
CA ASP A 296 -5.13 18.89 13.08
C ASP A 296 -6.26 17.88 13.29
N TRP A 297 -7.35 18.04 12.54
CA TRP A 297 -8.42 17.04 12.50
C TRP A 297 -7.87 15.69 12.02
N ALA A 298 -7.12 15.67 10.91
CA ALA A 298 -6.54 14.45 10.36
C ALA A 298 -5.56 13.78 11.33
N ILE A 299 -4.73 14.56 12.04
CA ILE A 299 -3.82 14.07 13.09
C ILE A 299 -4.62 13.41 14.22
N GLY A 300 -5.72 14.03 14.67
CA GLY A 300 -6.60 13.46 15.70
C GLY A 300 -7.17 12.11 15.29
N ILE A 301 -7.64 12.00 14.04
CA ILE A 301 -8.17 10.76 13.46
C ILE A 301 -7.10 9.68 13.35
N ALA A 302 -5.91 10.02 12.83
CA ALA A 302 -4.80 9.08 12.71
C ALA A 302 -4.35 8.55 14.08
N ARG A 303 -4.23 9.42 15.09
CA ARG A 303 -3.89 9.03 16.47
C ARG A 303 -4.91 8.08 17.09
N ALA A 304 -6.20 8.28 16.84
CA ALA A 304 -7.24 7.38 17.30
C ALA A 304 -7.09 5.95 16.73
N GLY A 305 -6.48 5.80 15.55
CA GLY A 305 -6.16 4.50 14.96
C GLY A 305 -4.85 3.87 15.44
N LEU A 306 -3.96 4.65 16.09
CA LEU A 306 -2.69 4.15 16.65
C LEU A 306 -2.86 3.41 17.99
N THR A 307 -3.91 3.71 18.75
CA THR A 307 -4.12 3.13 20.10
C THR A 307 -4.52 1.65 20.08
N ARG A 308 -4.77 1.08 18.90
CA ARG A 308 -5.09 -0.35 18.72
C ARG A 308 -3.81 -1.18 18.63
N ARG A 309 -3.15 -1.43 19.77
CA ARG A 309 -2.02 -2.39 19.85
C ARG A 309 -2.52 -3.84 19.73
N VAL A 310 -1.74 -4.69 19.08
CA VAL A 310 -1.95 -6.15 19.07
C VAL A 310 -1.17 -6.78 20.21
N VAL A 311 -1.82 -7.70 20.92
CA VAL A 311 -1.18 -8.66 21.81
C VAL A 311 -0.68 -9.82 20.94
N VAL A 312 0.63 -10.01 20.83
CA VAL A 312 1.21 -11.18 20.17
C VAL A 312 0.89 -12.41 21.02
N LYS A 313 0.19 -13.41 20.45
CA LYS A 313 0.00 -14.71 21.09
C LYS A 313 1.07 -15.68 20.58
N PRO A 314 2.00 -16.16 21.43
CA PRO A 314 2.94 -17.18 21.03
C PRO A 314 2.21 -18.51 20.71
N GLY A 315 2.56 -19.14 19.58
CA GLY A 315 2.42 -20.60 19.44
C GLY A 315 1.09 -21.18 18.96
N GLN A 316 0.22 -20.47 18.23
CA GLN A 316 -0.86 -21.18 17.52
C GLN A 316 -0.35 -21.83 16.23
N PRO A 317 -0.44 -23.16 16.07
CA PRO A 317 -0.13 -23.83 14.81
C PRO A 317 -1.08 -23.33 13.73
N VAL A 318 -0.54 -23.17 12.52
CA VAL A 318 -1.26 -22.66 11.35
C VAL A 318 -2.44 -23.58 11.04
N GLY A 319 -3.64 -23.16 11.43
CA GLY A 319 -4.87 -23.76 10.94
C GLY A 319 -4.90 -23.66 9.41
N ALA A 320 -5.32 -24.76 8.77
CA ALA A 320 -5.48 -24.85 7.32
C ALA A 320 -6.23 -23.63 6.76
N PRO A 321 -5.91 -23.20 5.53
CA PRO A 321 -6.55 -22.04 4.92
C PRO A 321 -8.07 -22.20 4.96
N ARG A 322 -8.77 -21.25 5.59
CA ARG A 322 -10.20 -21.06 5.33
C ARG A 322 -10.32 -20.64 3.87
N ALA A 323 -10.98 -21.48 3.09
CA ALA A 323 -11.38 -21.16 1.73
C ALA A 323 -12.20 -19.86 1.73
N ALA A 324 -11.95 -19.04 0.71
CA ALA A 324 -12.73 -17.85 0.39
C ALA A 324 -14.16 -18.23 -0.01
#